data_AF-A0A1H9S1Y5-F1
#
_entry.id   AF-A0A1H9S1Y5-F1
#
_cell.length_a   1.000
_cell.length_b   1.000
_cell.length_c   1.000
_cell.angle_alpha   90.00
_cell.angle_beta   90.00
_cell.angle_gamma   90.00
#
_symmetry.space_group_name_H-M   'P 1'
#
loop_
_entity.id
_entity.type
_entity.pdbx_description
1 polymer ?
#
loop_
_entity_poly.entity_id
_entity_poly.type
_entity_poly.pdbx_seq_one_letter_code
_entity_poly.pdbx_strand_id
1 'polypeptide(L)' 'MKKALFKILVKINNTVLPSLYKKDPNKLSTFQKAILGYRYWVLTKALD' A
#
# COMPACT_ATOMS: atom_id res chain seq x y z
N MET A 1 9.96 -16.39 7.17
CA MET A 1 10.85 -15.21 7.33
C MET A 1 10.43 -14.02 6.47
N LYS A 2 10.22 -14.16 5.16
CA LYS A 2 9.83 -13.04 4.26
C LYS A 2 8.50 -12.35 4.64
N LYS A 3 7.49 -13.10 5.11
CA LYS A 3 6.19 -12.54 5.54
C LYS A 3 6.29 -11.53 6.68
N ALA A 4 7.22 -11.73 7.62
CA ALA A 4 7.38 -10.82 8.77
C ALA A 4 7.86 -9.43 8.31
N LEU A 5 8.77 -9.39 7.33
CA LEU A 5 9.24 -8.14 6.72
C LEU A 5 8.08 -7.41 6.04
N PHE A 6 7.28 -8.10 5.23
CA PHE A 6 6.14 -7.48 4.55
C PHE A 6 5.07 -7.00 5.53
N LYS A 7 4.83 -7.70 6.65
CA LYS A 7 3.94 -7.22 7.72
C LYS A 7 4.44 -5.93 8.39
N ILE A 8 5.76 -5.80 8.59
CA ILE A 8 6.37 -4.57 9.09
C ILE A 8 6.22 -3.45 8.07
N LEU A 9 6.48 -3.72 6.79
CA LEU A 9 6.25 -2.78 5.68
C LEU A 9 4.80 -2.33 5.59
N VAL A 10 3.81 -3.21 5.77
CA VAL A 10 2.39 -2.84 5.82
C VAL A 10 2.11 -1.86 6.97
N LYS A 11 2.66 -2.12 8.16
CA LYS A 11 2.53 -1.19 9.30
C LYS A 11 3.13 0.18 8.98
N ILE A 12 4.35 0.22 8.45
CA ILE A 12 5.01 1.47 8.04
C ILE A 12 4.18 2.20 6.99
N ASN A 13 3.70 1.50 5.96
CA ASN A 13 2.86 2.09 4.92
C ASN A 13 1.58 2.69 5.47
N ASN A 14 0.93 2.03 6.43
CA ASN A 14 -0.28 2.55 7.07
C ASN A 14 -0.02 3.80 7.92
N THR A 15 1.19 3.96 8.46
CA THR A 15 1.57 5.13 9.27
C THR A 15 2.10 6.29 8.43
N VAL A 16 2.89 6.01 7.39
CA VAL A 16 3.63 7.02 6.61
C VAL A 16 2.88 7.44 5.35
N LEU A 17 2.25 6.50 4.64
CA LEU A 17 1.58 6.79 3.38
C LEU A 17 0.09 7.12 3.61
N PRO A 18 -0.45 8.11 2.89
CA PRO A 18 -1.86 8.45 3.01
C PRO A 18 -2.73 7.28 2.53
N SER A 19 -3.85 7.06 3.23
CA SER A 19 -4.84 6.08 2.81
C SER A 19 -5.66 6.64 1.64
N LEU A 20 -5.60 5.96 0.50
CA LEU A 20 -6.31 6.34 -0.73
C LEU A 20 -7.55 5.48 -0.99
N TYR A 21 -7.92 4.59 -0.08
CA TYR A 21 -9.01 3.62 -0.29
C TYR A 21 -10.38 4.29 -0.48
N LYS A 22 -10.61 5.46 0.14
CA LYS A 22 -11.86 6.22 0.03
C LYS A 22 -11.94 7.12 -1.19
N LYS A 23 -10.85 7.24 -1.97
CA LYS A 23 -10.80 8.11 -3.14
C LYS A 23 -11.19 7.32 -4.38
N ASP A 24 -11.95 7.97 -5.26
CA ASP A 24 -12.29 7.43 -6.57
C ASP A 24 -11.00 7.17 -7.39
N PRO A 25 -10.74 5.93 -7.83
CA PRO A 25 -9.56 5.58 -8.62
C PRO A 25 -9.37 6.43 -9.88
N ASN A 26 -10.46 6.91 -10.47
CA ASN A 26 -10.44 7.74 -11.68
C ASN A 26 -9.97 9.17 -11.39
N LYS A 27 -10.09 9.63 -10.14
CA LYS A 27 -9.66 10.96 -9.69
C LYS A 27 -8.27 10.98 -9.08
N LEU A 28 -7.59 9.83 -9.00
CA LEU A 28 -6.24 9.75 -8.45
C LEU A 28 -5.23 10.33 -9.43
N SER A 29 -4.33 11.18 -8.92
CA SER A 29 -3.15 11.59 -9.68
C SER A 29 -2.22 10.40 -9.94
N THR A 30 -1.34 10.51 -10.94
CA THR A 30 -0.36 9.45 -11.26
C THR A 30 0.43 9.00 -10.04
N PHE A 31 0.83 9.95 -9.19
CA PHE A 31 1.54 9.66 -7.95
C PHE A 31 0.66 8.91 -6.93
N GLN A 32 -0.60 9.30 -6.79
CA GLN A 32 -1.54 8.60 -5.91
C GLN A 32 -1.82 7.17 -6.39
N LYS A 33 -1.92 6.95 -7.71
CA LYS A 33 -2.06 5.60 -8.29
C LYS A 33 -0.81 4.75 -8.00
N ALA A 34 0.38 5.32 -8.09
CA ALA A 34 1.62 4.62 -7.75
C ALA A 34 1.68 4.23 -6.26
N ILE A 35 1.31 5.14 -5.36
CA ILE A 35 1.20 4.83 -3.92
C ILE A 35 0.20 3.70 -3.68
N LEU A 36 -0.98 3.79 -4.30
CA LEU A 36 -2.02 2.78 -4.14
C LEU A 36 -1.53 1.40 -4.63
N GLY A 37 -0.92 1.33 -5.81
CA GLY A 37 -0.35 0.11 -6.37
C GLY A 37 0.74 -0.50 -5.48
N TYR A 38 1.67 0.32 -4.99
CA TYR A 38 2.72 -0.12 -4.05
C TYR A 38 2.12 -0.69 -2.76
N ARG A 39 1.14 0.00 -2.16
CA ARG A 39 0.45 -0.47 -0.95
C ARG A 39 -0.21 -1.83 -1.17
N TYR A 40 -0.88 -2.03 -2.30
CA TYR A 40 -1.48 -3.31 -2.66
C TYR A 40 -0.44 -4.41 -2.87
N TRP A 41 0.65 -4.11 -3.59
CA TRP A 41 1.72 -5.06 -3.83
C TRP A 41 2.36 -5.56 -2.52
N VAL A 42 2.67 -4.65 -1.60
CA VAL A 42 3.21 -5.00 -0.27
C VAL A 42 2.20 -5.83 0.54
N LEU A 43 0.92 -5.47 0.49
CA LEU A 43 -0.13 -6.21 1.19
C LEU A 43 -0.26 -7.65 0.66
N THR A 44 -0.30 -7.83 -0.66
CA THR A 44 -0.37 -9.16 -1.28
C THR A 44 0.82 -10.01 -0.86
N LYS A 45 2.04 -9.46 -0.84
CA LYS A 45 3.25 -10.16 -0.36
C LYS A 45 3.30 -10.42 1.15
N ALA A 46 2.48 -9.73 1.93
CA ALA A 46 2.33 -10.00 3.36
C ALA A 46 1.36 -11.15 3.66
N LEU A 47 0.40 -11.39 2.76
CA LEU A 47 -0.59 -12.47 2.84
C LEU A 47 -0.05 -13.78 2.28
N ASP A 48 0.67 -13.70 1.16
CA ASP A 48 1.42 -14.79 0.52
C ASP A 48 2.47 -15.42 1.44
#